data_AF-A0A1R1PZN0-F1
#
_entry.id   AF-A0A1R1PZN0-F1
#
_cell.length_a   1.000
_cell.length_b   1.000
_cell.length_c   1.000
_cell.angle_alpha   90.00
_cell.angle_beta   90.00
_cell.angle_gamma   90.00
#
_symmetry.space_group_name_H-M   'P 1'
#
loop_
_entity.id
_entity.type
_entity.pdbx_description
1 polymer ?
#
loop_
_entity_poly.entity_id
_entity_poly.type
_entity_poly.pdbx_seq_one_letter_code
_entity_poly.pdbx_strand_id
1 'polypeptide(L)'
;MKLFVFTTILQVLSVAGARSRPYDGKSFKGSVTTSASDPDYMDFYLAIDGRRIYKDSIKLYKSDADCTSEDCVFDSGVTNAHISFDNKQFFLYIAGSTTEIYDFASITDDDCSGKPINECDFTGTFNGTISFDEDSPSSFN
;
A
#
# COMPACT_ATOMS: atom_id res chain seq x y z
N MET A 1 39.80 -58.91 2.82
CA MET A 1 38.42 -58.39 2.78
C MET A 1 38.47 -56.88 2.95
N LYS A 2 38.11 -56.11 1.91
CA LYS A 2 38.02 -54.63 1.98
C LYS A 2 36.57 -54.25 2.22
N LEU A 3 36.28 -53.69 3.39
CA LEU A 3 34.96 -53.22 3.79
C LEU A 3 34.75 -51.83 3.16
N PHE A 4 33.89 -51.73 2.15
CA PHE A 4 33.44 -50.45 1.61
C PHE A 4 32.33 -49.92 2.52
N VAL A 5 32.66 -48.94 3.36
CA VAL A 5 31.66 -48.19 4.13
C VAL A 5 31.13 -47.08 3.21
N PHE A 6 29.94 -47.30 2.66
CA PHE A 6 29.16 -46.26 2.00
C PHE A 6 28.52 -45.38 3.08
N THR A 7 29.10 -44.21 3.33
CA THR A 7 28.44 -43.13 4.07
C THR A 7 27.50 -42.40 3.12
N THR A 8 26.23 -42.82 3.09
CA THR A 8 25.14 -42.06 2.49
C THR A 8 24.91 -40.78 3.29
N ILE A 9 25.44 -39.66 2.78
CA ILE A 9 25.08 -38.32 3.25
C ILE A 9 23.68 -38.03 2.69
N LEU A 10 22.65 -38.29 3.50
CA LEU A 10 21.29 -37.88 3.20
C LEU A 10 21.17 -36.40 3.61
N GLN A 11 21.52 -35.49 2.69
CA GLN A 11 21.22 -34.07 2.86
C GLN A 11 19.70 -33.89 2.75
N VAL A 12 19.04 -33.84 3.89
CA VAL A 12 17.65 -33.38 3.98
C VAL A 12 17.69 -31.86 3.80
N LEU A 13 17.66 -31.39 2.56
CA LEU A 13 17.22 -30.03 2.27
C LEU A 13 15.73 -29.98 2.60
N SER A 14 15.41 -29.64 3.84
CA SER A 14 14.10 -29.10 4.19
C SER A 14 13.94 -27.79 3.43
N VAL A 15 13.40 -27.87 2.22
CA VAL A 15 12.81 -26.72 1.53
C VAL A 15 11.57 -26.39 2.36
N ALA A 16 11.77 -25.64 3.44
CA ALA A 16 10.70 -24.90 4.07
C ALA A 16 10.06 -24.10 2.93
N GLY A 17 8.80 -24.42 2.64
CA GLY A 17 8.04 -23.76 1.59
C GLY A 17 7.85 -22.31 1.97
N ALA A 18 8.83 -21.47 1.67
CA ALA A 18 8.66 -20.05 1.59
C ALA A 18 7.58 -19.85 0.52
N ARG A 19 6.34 -19.63 0.96
CA ARG A 19 5.29 -19.12 0.08
C ARG A 19 5.79 -17.76 -0.37
N SER A 20 6.50 -17.70 -1.50
CA SER A 20 7.01 -16.44 -2.01
C SER A 20 5.80 -15.57 -2.32
N ARG A 21 5.53 -14.59 -1.46
CA ARG A 21 4.49 -13.61 -1.74
C ARG A 21 4.99 -12.81 -2.95
N PRO A 22 4.17 -12.59 -3.99
CA PRO A 22 4.64 -12.14 -5.31
C PRO A 22 5.28 -10.74 -5.33
N TYR A 23 5.18 -10.01 -4.21
CA TYR A 23 5.67 -8.66 -4.02
C TYR A 23 6.72 -8.51 -2.92
N ASP A 24 7.06 -9.57 -2.19
CA ASP A 24 7.99 -9.47 -1.06
C ASP A 24 9.39 -9.05 -1.54
N GLY A 25 9.99 -8.10 -0.83
CA GLY A 25 11.28 -7.50 -1.16
C GLY A 25 11.27 -6.57 -2.38
N LYS A 26 10.12 -6.31 -3.01
CA LYS A 26 10.04 -5.43 -4.19
C LYS A 26 9.99 -3.96 -3.78
N SER A 27 10.71 -3.14 -4.54
CA SER A 27 10.64 -1.69 -4.39
C SER A 27 9.32 -1.16 -4.94
N PHE A 28 8.77 -0.11 -4.34
CA PHE A 28 7.64 0.61 -4.91
C PHE A 28 7.85 2.11 -4.85
N LYS A 29 7.14 2.81 -5.74
CA LYS A 29 7.02 4.26 -5.73
C LYS A 29 5.68 4.67 -6.30
N GLY A 30 5.17 5.81 -5.87
CA GLY A 30 3.92 6.32 -6.38
C GLY A 30 3.59 7.72 -5.90
N SER A 31 2.42 8.16 -6.31
CA SER A 31 1.87 9.48 -5.94
C SER A 31 0.36 9.43 -5.88
N VAL A 32 -0.19 10.35 -5.08
CA VAL A 32 -1.60 10.67 -4.96
C VAL A 32 -1.75 12.17 -5.16
N THR A 33 -2.74 12.59 -5.94
CA THR A 33 -3.04 14.01 -6.19
C THR A 33 -4.55 14.18 -6.33
N THR A 34 -5.11 15.26 -5.80
CA THR A 34 -6.52 15.60 -6.02
C THR A 34 -6.86 15.61 -7.51
N SER A 35 -7.99 15.02 -7.91
CA SER A 35 -8.41 15.05 -9.31
C SER A 35 -8.92 16.44 -9.66
N ALA A 36 -8.35 17.04 -10.70
CA ALA A 36 -8.82 18.34 -11.20
C ALA A 36 -10.25 18.30 -11.77
N SER A 37 -10.81 17.11 -11.98
CA SER A 37 -12.09 16.92 -12.67
C SER A 37 -13.26 16.68 -11.71
N ASP A 38 -13.01 16.07 -10.54
CA ASP A 38 -14.04 15.65 -9.59
C ASP A 38 -13.42 15.51 -8.18
N PRO A 39 -13.91 16.24 -7.16
CA PRO A 39 -13.38 16.18 -5.79
C PRO A 39 -13.55 14.81 -5.12
N ASP A 40 -14.48 13.98 -5.59
CA ASP A 40 -14.64 12.61 -5.07
C ASP A 40 -13.63 11.63 -5.67
N TYR A 41 -12.70 12.11 -6.50
CA TYR A 41 -11.67 11.30 -7.13
C TYR A 41 -10.28 11.86 -6.87
N MET A 42 -9.30 10.97 -6.94
CA MET A 42 -7.89 11.35 -6.91
C MET A 42 -7.13 10.64 -8.02
N ASP A 43 -6.11 11.29 -8.55
CA ASP A 43 -5.18 10.67 -9.48
C ASP A 43 -4.14 9.86 -8.69
N PHE A 44 -4.14 8.56 -8.92
CA PHE A 44 -3.26 7.61 -8.28
C PHE A 44 -2.25 7.01 -9.26
N TYR A 45 -0.98 7.00 -8.88
CA TYR A 45 0.09 6.34 -9.60
C TYR A 45 0.85 5.39 -8.69
N LEU A 46 1.07 4.17 -9.15
CA LEU A 46 1.88 3.15 -8.47
C LEU A 46 2.76 2.40 -9.46
N ALA A 47 4.04 2.29 -9.13
CA ALA A 47 5.00 1.41 -9.79
C ALA A 47 5.68 0.51 -8.77
N ILE A 48 5.88 -0.75 -9.15
CA ILE A 48 6.60 -1.76 -8.37
C ILE A 48 7.78 -2.25 -9.22
N ASP A 49 9.00 -2.21 -8.67
CA ASP A 49 10.27 -2.46 -9.37
C ASP A 49 10.38 -1.69 -10.70
N GLY A 50 9.94 -0.42 -10.67
CA GLY A 50 9.93 0.46 -11.84
C GLY A 50 8.87 0.12 -12.89
N ARG A 51 8.16 -1.01 -12.77
CA ARG A 51 7.03 -1.35 -13.64
C ARG A 51 5.78 -0.62 -13.15
N ARG A 52 5.18 0.19 -14.01
CA ARG A 52 3.89 0.84 -13.74
C ARG A 52 2.80 -0.23 -13.57
N ILE A 53 2.16 -0.22 -12.42
CA ILE A 53 1.03 -1.11 -12.09
C ILE A 53 -0.29 -0.34 -12.24
N TYR A 54 -0.34 0.90 -11.74
CA TYR A 54 -1.52 1.75 -11.83
C TYR A 54 -1.20 3.18 -12.25
N LYS A 55 -2.12 3.76 -13.03
CA LYS A 55 -2.23 5.19 -13.30
C LYS A 55 -3.68 5.45 -13.69
N ASP A 56 -4.50 5.88 -12.74
CA ASP A 56 -5.91 6.16 -12.98
C ASP A 56 -6.46 7.16 -11.97
N SER A 57 -7.63 7.74 -12.29
CA SER A 57 -8.42 8.50 -11.34
C SER A 57 -9.29 7.52 -10.56
N ILE A 58 -9.09 7.45 -9.24
CA ILE A 58 -9.77 6.49 -8.38
C ILE A 58 -10.68 7.20 -7.40
N LYS A 59 -11.87 6.64 -7.23
CA LYS A 59 -12.90 7.20 -6.36
C LYS A 59 -12.48 7.08 -4.89
N LEU A 60 -12.74 8.13 -4.13
CA LEU A 60 -12.65 8.16 -2.69
C LEU A 60 -14.01 7.76 -2.10
N TYR A 61 -13.98 6.88 -1.11
CA TYR A 61 -15.15 6.44 -0.36
C TYR A 61 -15.00 6.86 1.09
N LYS A 62 -16.00 7.50 1.67
CA LYS A 62 -16.01 7.76 3.10
C LYS A 62 -16.03 6.43 3.86
N SER A 63 -15.13 6.26 4.82
CA SER A 63 -15.12 5.09 5.71
C SER A 63 -16.30 5.12 6.68
N ASP A 64 -16.72 6.32 7.08
CA ASP A 64 -17.91 6.58 7.88
C ASP A 64 -18.86 7.52 7.11
N ALA A 65 -20.06 7.04 6.81
CA ALA A 65 -21.04 7.77 6.02
C ALA A 65 -21.54 9.06 6.71
N ASP A 66 -21.53 9.08 8.05
CA ASP A 66 -22.03 10.20 8.83
C ASP A 66 -20.95 11.26 9.11
N CYS A 67 -19.72 11.03 8.66
CA CYS A 67 -18.63 11.97 8.89
C CYS A 67 -18.71 13.20 7.96
N THR A 68 -18.65 14.38 8.59
CA THR A 68 -18.69 15.68 7.91
C THR A 68 -17.62 16.67 8.36
N SER A 69 -16.68 16.26 9.23
CA SER A 69 -15.62 17.13 9.76
C SER A 69 -14.28 16.90 9.06
N GLU A 70 -13.26 17.66 9.45
CA GLU A 70 -11.89 17.47 8.97
C GLU A 70 -11.29 16.11 9.30
N ASP A 71 -11.80 15.42 10.33
CA ASP A 71 -11.26 14.12 10.77
C ASP A 71 -11.84 12.94 9.98
N CYS A 72 -12.57 13.19 8.89
CA CYS A 72 -13.13 12.12 8.07
C CYS A 72 -12.05 11.31 7.38
N VAL A 73 -12.19 10.00 7.50
CA VAL A 73 -11.34 9.04 6.82
C VAL A 73 -11.98 8.66 5.48
N PHE A 74 -11.14 8.65 4.44
CA PHE A 74 -11.52 8.23 3.11
C PHE A 74 -10.66 7.06 2.67
N ASP A 75 -11.29 6.06 2.11
CA ASP A 75 -10.64 4.87 1.56
C ASP A 75 -10.74 4.85 0.04
N SER A 76 -9.73 4.30 -0.60
CA SER A 76 -9.74 3.98 -2.01
C SER A 76 -9.02 2.66 -2.26
N GLY A 77 -9.42 1.96 -3.31
CA GLY A 77 -8.93 0.63 -3.60
C GLY A 77 -8.75 0.39 -5.09
N VAL A 78 -7.61 -0.21 -5.43
CA VAL A 78 -7.36 -0.84 -6.73
C VAL A 78 -6.91 -2.28 -6.50
N THR A 79 -6.89 -3.13 -7.54
CA THR A 79 -6.48 -4.53 -7.35
C THR A 79 -5.05 -4.57 -6.79
N ASN A 80 -4.89 -5.11 -5.57
CA ASN A 80 -3.65 -5.19 -4.80
C ASN A 80 -3.14 -3.88 -4.16
N ALA A 81 -3.92 -2.80 -4.13
CA ALA A 81 -3.60 -1.67 -3.27
C ALA A 81 -4.84 -1.04 -2.63
N HIS A 82 -4.75 -0.72 -1.36
CA HIS A 82 -5.74 0.05 -0.62
C HIS A 82 -5.07 1.30 -0.07
N ILE A 83 -5.77 2.42 0.00
CA ILE A 83 -5.23 3.67 0.52
C ILE A 83 -6.28 4.30 1.41
N SER A 84 -5.88 4.66 2.62
CA SER A 84 -6.72 5.37 3.58
C SER A 84 -6.15 6.77 3.81
N PHE A 85 -6.99 7.79 3.80
CA PHE A 85 -6.62 9.19 3.93
C PHE A 85 -7.28 9.78 5.17
N ASP A 86 -6.50 10.50 5.96
CA ASP A 86 -7.01 11.48 6.92
C ASP A 86 -6.56 12.90 6.48
N ASN A 87 -6.82 13.91 7.31
CA ASN A 87 -6.46 15.30 7.01
C ASN A 87 -4.96 15.63 7.10
N LYS A 88 -4.12 14.70 7.54
CA LYS A 88 -2.69 14.92 7.82
C LYS A 88 -1.76 13.98 7.07
N GLN A 89 -2.21 12.75 6.86
CA GLN A 89 -1.40 11.64 6.38
C GLN A 89 -2.29 10.68 5.57
N PHE A 90 -1.61 9.75 4.90
CA PHE A 90 -2.29 8.64 4.24
C PHE A 90 -1.53 7.33 4.47
N PHE A 91 -2.29 6.25 4.45
CA PHE A 91 -1.85 4.89 4.64
C PHE A 91 -2.06 4.15 3.34
N LEU A 92 -0.99 3.88 2.59
CA LEU A 92 -1.05 2.93 1.48
C LEU A 92 -1.10 1.52 2.06
N TYR A 93 -1.59 0.50 1.37
CA TYR A 93 -1.50 -0.93 1.71
C TYR A 93 -1.29 -1.66 0.40
N ILE A 94 -0.28 -2.51 0.27
CA ILE A 94 0.01 -3.21 -1.00
C ILE A 94 -0.08 -4.73 -0.79
N ALA A 95 -0.93 -5.40 -1.57
CA ALA A 95 -1.04 -6.86 -1.61
C ALA A 95 -1.17 -7.54 -0.23
N GLY A 96 -1.83 -6.89 0.72
CA GLY A 96 -2.03 -7.40 2.07
C GLY A 96 -0.80 -7.29 2.99
N SER A 97 0.21 -6.48 2.63
CA SER A 97 1.22 -6.03 3.58
C SER A 97 0.65 -4.89 4.41
N THR A 98 0.75 -5.00 5.74
CA THR A 98 0.58 -3.87 6.66
C THR A 98 1.67 -2.84 6.38
N THR A 99 1.35 -1.56 6.57
CA THR A 99 2.04 -0.49 5.85
C THR A 99 2.53 0.64 6.72
N GLU A 100 3.48 1.34 6.12
CA GLU A 100 4.12 2.58 6.56
C GLU A 100 3.15 3.77 6.43
N ILE A 101 3.32 4.72 7.35
CA ILE A 101 2.59 6.00 7.39
C ILE A 101 3.30 7.00 6.47
N TYR A 102 2.56 7.67 5.59
CA TYR A 102 3.12 8.71 4.72
C TYR A 102 2.48 10.06 4.97
N ASP A 103 3.31 11.09 5.11
CA ASP A 103 2.88 12.49 5.17
C ASP A 103 2.58 13.02 3.76
N PHE A 104 1.64 13.96 3.65
CA PHE A 104 1.43 14.70 2.39
C PHE A 104 2.66 15.55 2.06
N ALA A 105 3.04 15.58 0.78
CA ALA A 105 4.11 16.45 0.30
C ALA A 105 3.65 17.93 0.31
N SER A 106 2.35 18.15 0.08
CA SER A 106 1.71 19.45 0.25
C SER A 106 0.20 19.31 0.38
N ILE A 107 -0.40 20.09 1.28
CA ILE A 107 -1.82 20.45 1.25
C ILE A 107 -1.82 21.94 0.87
N THR A 108 -2.31 22.26 -0.32
CA THR A 108 -2.07 23.58 -0.95
C THR A 108 -3.19 24.59 -0.76
N ASP A 109 -4.21 24.28 0.04
CA ASP A 109 -5.30 25.22 0.27
C ASP A 109 -5.33 25.72 1.73
N ASP A 110 -5.19 27.03 1.90
CA ASP A 110 -5.38 27.75 3.17
C ASP A 110 -6.81 27.54 3.72
N ASP A 111 -7.73 27.11 2.86
CA ASP A 111 -9.15 26.88 3.11
C ASP A 111 -9.50 25.41 3.46
N CYS A 112 -8.50 24.55 3.66
CA CYS A 112 -8.72 23.13 4.03
C CYS A 112 -9.08 22.94 5.54
N SER A 113 -8.91 23.97 6.37
CA SER A 113 -9.22 23.87 7.81
C SER A 113 -10.72 23.63 8.05
N GLY A 114 -11.05 22.59 8.81
CA GLY A 114 -12.44 22.22 9.10
C GLY A 114 -13.17 21.48 7.98
N LYS A 115 -12.51 21.17 6.86
CA LYS A 115 -13.07 20.43 5.73
C LYS A 115 -12.45 19.02 5.61
N PRO A 116 -13.20 18.03 5.10
CA PRO A 116 -12.65 16.71 4.81
C PRO A 116 -11.62 16.76 3.66
N ILE A 117 -10.72 15.77 3.62
CA ILE A 117 -9.59 15.75 2.67
C ILE A 117 -10.01 15.73 1.19
N ASN A 118 -11.17 15.16 0.85
CA ASN A 118 -11.69 15.15 -0.53
C ASN A 118 -12.17 16.54 -1.01
N GLU A 119 -12.31 17.51 -0.09
CA GLU A 119 -12.59 18.92 -0.40
C GLU A 119 -11.32 19.77 -0.41
N CYS A 120 -10.14 19.15 -0.25
CA CYS A 120 -8.86 19.83 -0.23
C CYS A 120 -7.98 19.47 -1.43
N ASP A 121 -7.16 20.43 -1.85
CA ASP A 121 -6.09 20.18 -2.80
C ASP A 121 -4.88 19.61 -2.08
N PHE A 122 -4.57 18.33 -2.34
CA PHE A 122 -3.43 17.63 -1.76
C PHE A 122 -2.58 16.95 -2.83
N THR A 123 -1.30 16.78 -2.50
CA THR A 123 -0.38 15.91 -3.21
C THR A 123 0.48 15.14 -2.23
N GLY A 124 0.62 13.84 -2.48
CA GLY A 124 1.49 12.94 -1.74
C GLY A 124 2.37 12.15 -2.67
N THR A 125 3.58 11.86 -2.23
CA THR A 125 4.49 10.93 -2.91
C THR A 125 4.99 9.92 -1.91
N PHE A 126 5.12 8.68 -2.32
CA PHE A 126 5.57 7.59 -1.45
C PHE A 126 6.51 6.67 -2.22
N ASN A 127 7.42 6.04 -1.47
CA ASN A 127 8.28 4.99 -1.96
C ASN A 127 8.72 4.14 -0.78
N GLY A 128 9.12 2.90 -1.06
CA GLY A 128 9.54 1.97 -0.04
C GLY A 128 9.87 0.60 -0.62
N THR A 129 9.98 -0.37 0.27
CA THR A 129 10.12 -1.79 -0.08
C THR A 129 8.98 -2.56 0.57
N ILE A 130 8.32 -3.42 -0.20
CA ILE A 130 7.23 -4.25 0.31
C ILE A 130 7.86 -5.34 1.17
N SER A 131 7.50 -5.38 2.44
CA SER A 131 7.82 -6.45 3.37
C SER A 131 6.55 -6.99 3.98
N PHE A 132 6.50 -8.30 4.19
CA PHE A 132 5.43 -8.92 4.94
C PHE A 132 5.97 -9.39 6.29
N ASP A 133 5.36 -8.92 7.38
CA ASP A 133 5.65 -9.49 8.70
C ASP A 133 5.25 -10.96 8.69
N GLU A 134 6.20 -11.86 8.96
CA GLU A 134 5.97 -13.31 8.99
C GLU A 134 4.91 -13.72 10.03
N ASP A 135 4.67 -12.88 11.04
CA ASP A 135 3.69 -13.09 12.12
C ASP A 135 2.33 -12.41 11.88
N SER A 136 2.13 -11.64 10.81
CA SER A 136 0.82 -11.07 10.50
C SER A 136 -0.09 -12.13 9.87
N PRO A 137 -1.17 -12.57 10.56
CA PRO A 137 -2.06 -13.60 10.04
C PRO A 137 -2.68 -13.09 8.73
N SER A 138 -2.40 -13.80 7.64
CA SER A 138 -3.05 -13.59 6.35
C SER A 138 -4.54 -13.90 6.48
N SER A 139 -5.35 -12.89 6.81
CA SER A 139 -6.81 -13.01 6.87
C SER A 139 -7.42 -12.07 5.84
N PHE A 140 -7.47 -12.55 4.60
CA PHE A 140 -8.50 -12.15 3.65
C PHE A 140 -8.99 -13.44 2.99
N ASN A 141 -10.13 -13.93 3.50
CA ASN A 141 -11.01 -14.87 2.80
C ASN A 141 -12.01 -14.05 1.99
#